data_AF-A0A383CJI4-F1
#
_entry.id   AF-A0A383CJI4-F1
#
_cell.length_a   1.000
_cell.length_b   1.000
_cell.length_c   1.000
_cell.angle_alpha   90.00
_cell.angle_beta   90.00
_cell.angle_gamma   90.00
#
_symmetry.space_group_name_H-M   'P 1'
#
loop_
_entity.id
_entity.type
_entity.pdbx_description
1 polymer ?
#
loop_
_entity_poly.entity_id
_entity_poly.type
_entity_poly.pdbx_seq_one_letter_code
_entity_poly.pdbx_strand_id
1 'polypeptide(L)'
;MKHIFSVITILSTLSQAQIAVNPSTLDFGNVLMGNSPSVTFTVTGTLAQTVTITPPTNYSLSDSAIVFPTATSSDSTITVTFSPPQVGN
;
A
#
# COMPACT_ATOMS: atom_id res chain seq x y z
N MET A 1 -28.92 -39.78 31.98
CA MET A 1 -29.31 -38.72 31.01
C MET A 1 -28.03 -38.01 30.60
N LYS A 2 -27.66 -38.09 29.31
CA LYS A 2 -26.39 -37.56 28.79
C LYS A 2 -26.65 -36.16 28.24
N HIS A 3 -25.95 -35.16 28.78
CA HIS A 3 -25.84 -33.86 28.13
C HIS A 3 -24.39 -33.62 27.72
N ILE A 4 -24.06 -34.13 26.54
CA ILE A 4 -22.93 -33.69 25.75
C ILE A 4 -23.33 -32.34 25.14
N PHE A 5 -22.58 -31.28 25.43
CA PHE A 5 -22.64 -30.04 24.68
C PHE A 5 -21.28 -29.83 24.02
N SER A 6 -21.27 -30.06 22.70
CA SER A 6 -20.10 -29.93 21.82
C SER A 6 -19.88 -28.49 21.40
N VAL A 7 -18.60 -28.11 21.41
CA VAL A 7 -17.86 -27.21 20.50
C VAL A 7 -18.55 -25.89 20.09
N ILE A 8 -18.00 -24.79 20.61
CA ILE A 8 -18.07 -23.48 19.94
C ILE A 8 -16.99 -23.46 18.86
N THR A 9 -17.40 -23.56 17.59
CA THR A 9 -16.53 -23.24 16.46
C THR A 9 -16.66 -21.75 16.19
N ILE A 10 -15.63 -20.97 16.54
CA ILE A 10 -15.53 -19.58 16.13
C ILE A 10 -15.03 -19.58 14.68
N LEU A 11 -15.93 -19.44 13.71
CA LEU A 11 -15.54 -19.06 12.35
C LEU A 11 -15.50 -17.54 12.29
N SER A 12 -14.31 -16.97 12.48
CA SER A 12 -14.06 -15.57 12.11
C SER A 12 -12.91 -15.53 11.13
N THR A 13 -13.17 -15.80 9.86
CA THR A 13 -12.25 -15.37 8.81
C THR A 13 -12.53 -13.89 8.55
N LEU A 14 -12.01 -13.01 9.42
CA LEU A 14 -11.72 -11.66 8.95
C LEU A 14 -10.68 -11.85 7.85
N SER A 15 -11.07 -11.69 6.59
CA SER A 15 -10.12 -11.44 5.52
C SER A 15 -9.55 -10.04 5.74
N GLN A 16 -8.75 -9.86 6.79
CA GLN A 16 -8.04 -8.62 7.03
C GLN A 16 -7.09 -8.46 5.84
N ALA A 17 -7.23 -7.36 5.11
CA ALA A 17 -6.33 -7.07 4.01
C ALA A 17 -4.90 -7.13 4.54
N GLN A 18 -4.09 -8.06 4.01
CA GLN A 18 -2.70 -8.25 4.43
C GLN A 18 -1.83 -7.03 4.10
N ILE A 19 -2.35 -6.16 3.24
CA ILE A 19 -1.76 -4.92 2.79
C ILE A 19 -2.86 -3.85 2.81
N ALA A 20 -2.62 -2.72 3.47
CA ALA A 20 -3.46 -1.53 3.38
C ALA A 20 -2.65 -0.37 2.78
N VAL A 21 -3.31 0.52 2.03
CA VAL A 21 -2.69 1.66 1.36
C VAL A 21 -3.47 2.93 1.72
N ASN A 22 -2.78 3.96 2.21
CA ASN A 22 -3.42 5.22 2.58
C ASN A 22 -2.53 6.45 2.29
N PRO A 23 -3.02 7.47 1.56
CA PRO A 23 -4.31 7.48 0.86
C PRO A 23 -4.29 6.54 -0.35
N SER A 24 -5.47 6.06 -0.76
CA SER A 24 -5.61 5.19 -1.95
C SER A 24 -5.62 5.97 -3.27
N THR A 25 -5.78 7.29 -3.21
CA THR A 25 -5.71 8.22 -4.34
C THR A 25 -4.73 9.32 -4.00
N LEU A 26 -3.85 9.64 -4.94
CA LEU A 26 -2.85 10.69 -4.80
C LEU A 26 -3.24 11.86 -5.70
N ASP A 27 -3.40 13.02 -5.09
CA ASP A 27 -3.66 14.28 -5.80
C ASP A 27 -2.40 15.14 -5.78
N PHE A 28 -1.88 15.44 -6.98
CA PHE A 28 -0.72 16.30 -7.17
C PHE A 28 -1.11 17.77 -7.37
N GLY A 29 -2.41 18.08 -7.41
CA GLY A 29 -2.95 19.40 -7.68
C GLY A 29 -2.61 19.89 -9.08
N ASN A 30 -2.50 21.22 -9.22
CA ASN A 30 -2.10 21.86 -10.47
C ASN A 30 -0.58 21.75 -10.64
N VAL A 31 -0.14 20.99 -11.63
CA VAL A 31 1.29 20.80 -11.93
C VAL A 31 1.73 21.77 -13.02
N LEU A 32 2.61 22.71 -12.65
CA LEU A 32 3.20 23.64 -13.61
C LEU A 32 4.21 22.94 -14.51
N MET A 33 4.36 23.46 -15.73
CA MET A 33 5.34 22.96 -16.70
C MET A 33 6.76 23.02 -16.10
N GLY A 34 7.54 21.96 -16.34
CA GLY A 34 8.92 21.85 -15.86
C GLY A 34 9.06 21.43 -14.39
N ASN A 35 7.96 21.28 -13.66
CA ASN A 35 7.98 20.82 -12.28
C ASN A 35 7.73 19.31 -12.19
N SER A 36 8.38 18.68 -11.20
CA SER A 36 8.17 17.28 -10.85
C SER A 36 7.73 17.17 -9.38
N PRO A 37 6.42 17.34 -9.09
CA PRO A 37 5.93 17.31 -7.71
C PRO A 37 5.96 15.89 -7.14
N SER A 38 6.06 15.82 -5.82
CA SER A 38 6.02 14.55 -5.07
C SER A 38 4.94 14.56 -4.00
N VAL A 39 4.32 13.41 -3.80
CA VAL A 39 3.34 13.15 -2.73
C VAL A 39 3.64 11.79 -2.12
N THR A 40 3.15 11.55 -0.90
CA THR A 40 3.42 10.31 -0.18
C THR A 40 2.16 9.50 0.05
N PHE A 41 2.34 8.18 0.17
CA PHE A 41 1.35 7.28 0.74
C PHE A 41 2.02 6.26 1.66
N THR A 42 1.24 5.65 2.53
CA THR A 42 1.68 4.62 3.46
C THR A 42 1.16 3.27 3.01
N VAL A 43 2.03 2.27 3.04
CA VAL A 43 1.70 0.85 2.92
C VAL A 43 1.83 0.22 4.29
N THR A 44 0.75 -0.38 4.78
CA THR A 44 0.73 -1.16 6.02
C THR A 44 0.69 -2.64 5.68
N GLY A 45 1.67 -3.40 6.17
CA GLY A 45 1.69 -4.86 6.08
C GLY A 45 1.39 -5.49 7.43
N THR A 46 0.60 -6.56 7.47
CA THR A 46 0.28 -7.29 8.72
C THR A 46 0.90 -8.68 8.81
N LEU A 47 1.45 -9.22 7.73
CA LEU A 47 2.18 -10.49 7.71
C LEU A 47 3.64 -10.30 7.24
N ALA A 48 4.46 -11.34 7.44
CA ALA A 48 5.78 -11.38 6.86
C ALA A 48 5.66 -11.62 5.34
N GLN A 49 6.05 -10.63 4.54
CA GLN A 49 5.84 -10.62 3.08
C GLN A 49 6.70 -9.56 2.39
N THR A 50 6.85 -9.69 1.07
CA THR A 50 7.40 -8.64 0.21
C THR A 50 6.29 -8.06 -0.65
N VAL A 51 6.18 -6.73 -0.68
CA VAL A 51 5.24 -6.00 -1.53
C VAL A 51 6.02 -5.32 -2.63
N THR A 52 5.71 -5.64 -3.88
CA THR A 52 6.28 -4.98 -5.06
C THR A 52 5.28 -3.98 -5.62
N ILE A 53 5.75 -2.78 -5.93
CA ILE A 53 4.95 -1.67 -6.43
C ILE A 53 5.48 -1.29 -7.82
N THR A 54 4.59 -1.22 -8.80
CA THR A 54 4.91 -0.81 -10.16
C THR A 54 4.26 0.54 -10.43
N PRO A 55 5.03 1.63 -10.61
CA PRO A 55 4.45 2.92 -10.96
C PRO A 55 3.98 2.93 -12.43
N PRO A 56 2.95 3.71 -12.76
CA PRO A 56 2.60 3.99 -14.14
C PRO A 56 3.69 4.84 -14.82
N THR A 57 3.62 4.94 -16.16
CA THR A 57 4.53 5.79 -16.94
C THR A 57 4.52 7.23 -16.43
N ASN A 58 5.68 7.90 -16.43
CA ASN A 58 5.88 9.26 -15.92
C ASN A 58 5.79 9.41 -14.39
N TYR A 59 5.78 8.31 -13.63
CA TYR A 59 5.89 8.34 -12.17
C TYR A 59 7.09 7.49 -11.70
N SER A 60 7.75 7.94 -10.64
CA SER A 60 8.80 7.19 -9.95
C SER A 60 8.48 7.04 -8.47
N LEU A 61 9.00 5.99 -7.86
CA LEU A 61 8.83 5.69 -6.43
C LEU A 61 10.19 5.83 -5.72
N SER A 62 10.17 6.24 -4.45
CA SER A 62 11.37 6.16 -3.60
C SER A 62 11.83 4.72 -3.44
N ASP A 63 10.87 3.79 -3.30
CA ASP A 63 11.10 2.36 -3.16
C ASP A 63 10.00 1.59 -3.90
N SER A 64 10.40 0.59 -4.69
CA SER A 64 9.49 -0.28 -5.44
C SER A 64 9.30 -1.65 -4.80
N ALA A 65 10.04 -1.97 -3.74
CA ALA A 65 9.94 -3.21 -2.99
C ALA A 65 10.01 -2.94 -1.48
N ILE A 66 8.97 -3.35 -0.75
CA ILE A 66 8.88 -3.21 0.70
C ILE A 66 8.93 -4.60 1.31
N VAL A 67 9.84 -4.82 2.25
CA VAL A 67 9.95 -6.09 2.98
C VAL A 67 9.38 -5.91 4.38
N PHE A 68 8.30 -6.61 4.68
CA PHE A 68 7.77 -6.76 6.03
C PHE A 68 8.32 -8.06 6.62
N PRO A 69 9.21 -8.00 7.62
CA PRO A 69 9.95 -9.18 8.09
C PRO A 69 9.14 -10.07 9.04
N THR A 70 8.08 -9.53 9.66
CA THR A 70 7.33 -10.19 10.74
C THR A 70 5.84 -10.02 10.53
N ALA A 71 5.03 -10.91 11.12
CA ALA A 71 3.58 -10.80 11.13
C ALA A 71 3.06 -9.79 12.17
N THR A 72 3.70 -8.63 12.22
CA THR A 72 3.33 -7.50 13.08
C THR A 72 3.00 -6.32 12.19
N SER A 73 1.89 -5.62 12.48
CA SER A 73 1.49 -4.43 11.74
C SER A 73 2.65 -3.44 11.65
N SER A 74 3.08 -3.15 10.42
CA SER A 74 4.23 -2.30 10.14
C SER A 74 3.90 -1.39 8.97
N ASP A 75 4.31 -0.12 9.07
CA ASP A 75 4.05 0.89 8.07
C ASP A 75 5.32 1.22 7.29
N SER A 76 5.17 1.53 6.02
CA SER A 76 6.24 2.03 5.16
C SER A 76 5.70 3.18 4.32
N THR A 77 6.39 4.31 4.36
CA THR A 77 5.99 5.50 3.59
C THR A 77 6.75 5.52 2.27
N ILE A 78 6.00 5.64 1.17
CA ILE A 78 6.54 5.68 -0.18
C ILE A 78 6.29 7.08 -0.74
N THR A 79 7.33 7.66 -1.32
CA THR A 79 7.22 8.91 -2.07
C THR A 79 7.01 8.59 -3.53
N VAL A 80 5.96 9.17 -4.12
CA VAL A 80 5.71 9.14 -5.57
C VAL A 80 6.06 10.48 -6.15
N THR A 81 6.92 10.51 -7.15
CA THR A 81 7.25 11.71 -7.91
C THR A 81 6.63 11.61 -9.28
N PHE A 82 5.83 12.60 -9.65
CA PHE A 82 5.31 12.74 -11.00
C PHE A 82 6.30 13.53 -11.85
N SER A 83 6.65 13.00 -13.02
CA SER A 83 7.52 13.62 -14.02
C SER A 83 6.72 13.82 -15.31
N PRO A 84 5.94 14.91 -15.44
CA PRO A 84 5.07 15.12 -16.59
C PRO A 84 5.86 15.00 -17.90
N PRO A 85 5.28 14.39 -18.95
CA PRO A 85 5.90 14.49 -20.27
C PRO A 85 6.03 15.96 -20.63
N GLN A 86 7.20 16.37 -21.15
CA GLN A 86 7.31 17.71 -21.71
C GLN A 86 6.26 17.85 -22.82
N VAL A 87 5.41 18.88 -22.72
CA VAL A 87 4.52 19.25 -23.82
C VAL A 87 5.38 19.98 -24.84
N GLY A 88 5.64 19.35 -25.98
CA GLY A 88 6.26 20.00 -27.15
C GLY A 88 7.12 19.05 -27.98
N ASN A 89 6.57 18.63 -29.12
CA ASN A 89 7.34 18.46 -30.36
C ASN A 89 6.86 19.55 -31.32
#